data_AF-A0A1J3EYM4-F1
#
_entry.id   AF-A0A1J3EYM4-F1
#
_cell.length_a   1.000
_cell.length_b   1.000
_cell.length_c   1.000
_cell.angle_alpha   90.00
_cell.angle_beta   90.00
_cell.angle_gamma   90.00
#
_symmetry.space_group_name_H-M   'P 1'
#
loop_
_entity.id
_entity.type
_entity.pdbx_description
1 polymer ?
#
loop_
_entity_poly.entity_id
_entity_poly.type
_entity_poly.pdbx_seq_one_letter_code
_entity_poly.pdbx_strand_id
1 'polypeptide(L)' 'DSGVAKPDEVTMVSALSACGHMGDLELGDWVVSYIVKNQIKLNASGYRSLIFMYAKCGNLREAKQVFDEMKERDVVSY' A
#
# COMPACT_ATOMS: atom_id res chain seq x y z
N ASP A 1 14.49 -27.52 0.35
CA ASP A 1 14.37 -26.13 -0.08
C ASP A 1 13.28 -25.94 -1.10
N SER A 2 12.11 -25.51 -0.63
CA SER A 2 11.01 -25.09 -1.51
C SER A 2 11.32 -23.64 -1.94
N GLY A 3 11.72 -23.44 -3.19
CA GLY A 3 12.14 -22.14 -3.76
C GLY A 3 11.02 -21.11 -3.93
N VAL A 4 10.23 -20.85 -2.89
CA VAL A 4 9.19 -19.82 -2.91
C VAL A 4 9.83 -18.49 -2.49
N ALA A 5 10.03 -17.60 -3.47
CA ALA A 5 10.44 -16.23 -3.21
C ALA A 5 9.33 -15.51 -2.41
N LYS A 6 9.73 -14.74 -1.39
CA LYS A 6 8.79 -13.93 -0.62
C LYS A 6 8.38 -12.69 -1.44
N PRO A 7 7.11 -12.27 -1.39
CA PRO A 7 6.66 -11.00 -1.97
C PRO A 7 7.51 -9.82 -1.48
N ASP A 8 7.91 -8.98 -2.41
CA ASP A 8 8.65 -7.73 -2.18
C ASP A 8 7.76 -6.51 -2.43
N GLU A 9 8.34 -5.31 -2.30
CA GLU A 9 7.62 -4.05 -2.48
C GLU A 9 6.92 -3.93 -3.84
N VAL A 10 7.58 -4.37 -4.92
CA VAL A 10 7.02 -4.34 -6.28
C VAL A 10 5.80 -5.27 -6.39
N THR A 11 5.89 -6.44 -5.77
CA THR A 11 4.78 -7.39 -5.71
C THR A 11 3.59 -6.77 -4.97
N MET A 12 3.84 -6.11 -3.84
CA MET A 12 2.80 -5.48 -3.03
C MET A 12 2.15 -4.28 -3.72
N VAL A 13 2.92 -3.45 -4.42
CA VAL A 13 2.42 -2.35 -5.28
C VAL A 13 1.42 -2.87 -6.32
N SER A 14 1.79 -3.97 -6.98
CA SER A 14 0.95 -4.59 -8.00
C SER A 14 -0.35 -5.14 -7.40
N ALA A 15 -0.26 -5.80 -6.24
CA ALA A 15 -1.42 -6.31 -5.51
C ALA A 15 -2.38 -5.19 -5.07
N LEU A 16 -1.86 -4.09 -4.49
CA LEU A 16 -2.66 -2.93 -4.09
C LEU A 16 -3.38 -2.29 -5.29
N SER A 17 -2.67 -2.13 -6.40
CA SER A 17 -3.25 -1.57 -7.63
C SER A 17 -4.39 -2.44 -8.16
N ALA A 18 -4.20 -3.77 -8.17
CA ALA A 18 -5.25 -4.71 -8.56
C ALA A 18 -6.48 -4.61 -7.64
N CYS A 19 -6.29 -4.55 -6.32
CA CYS A 19 -7.39 -4.38 -5.35
C CYS A 19 -8.18 -3.09 -5.63
N GLY A 20 -7.47 -1.99 -5.89
CA GLY A 20 -8.10 -0.71 -6.26
C GLY A 20 -8.89 -0.81 -7.56
N HIS A 21 -8.39 -1.50 -8.58
CA HIS A 21 -9.13 -1.69 -9.83
C HIS A 21 -10.37 -2.58 -9.67
N MET A 22 -10.33 -3.55 -8.75
CA MET A 22 -11.47 -4.41 -8.44
C MET A 22 -12.47 -3.75 -7.48
N GLY A 23 -12.06 -2.67 -6.78
CA GLY A 23 -12.87 -2.09 -5.71
C GLY A 23 -12.98 -3.00 -4.48
N ASP A 24 -12.06 -3.94 -4.32
CA ASP A 24 -12.07 -4.93 -3.25
C ASP A 24 -11.27 -4.41 -2.04
N LEU A 25 -11.99 -3.75 -1.12
CA LEU A 25 -11.39 -3.17 0.08
C LEU A 25 -10.85 -4.24 1.03
N GLU A 26 -11.56 -5.36 1.18
CA GLU A 26 -11.18 -6.41 2.12
C GLU A 26 -9.85 -7.05 1.71
N LEU A 27 -9.71 -7.37 0.43
CA LEU A 27 -8.44 -7.85 -0.10
C LEU A 27 -7.35 -6.78 0.00
N GLY A 28 -7.68 -5.52 -0.28
CA GLY A 28 -6.77 -4.39 -0.09
C GLY A 28 -6.21 -4.29 1.32
N ASP A 29 -7.06 -4.34 2.35
CA ASP A 29 -6.67 -4.29 3.76
C ASP A 29 -5.84 -5.50 4.19
N TRP A 30 -6.12 -6.67 3.61
CA TRP A 30 -5.27 -7.84 3.82
C TRP A 30 -3.86 -7.62 3.26
N VAL A 31 -3.74 -7.06 2.06
CA VAL A 31 -2.46 -6.70 1.42
C VAL A 31 -1.71 -5.67 2.27
N VAL A 32 -2.38 -4.63 2.78
CA VAL A 32 -1.79 -3.66 3.73
C VAL A 32 -1.30 -4.35 5.00
N SER A 33 -2.12 -5.22 5.58
CA SER A 33 -1.75 -6.00 6.77
C SER A 33 -0.52 -6.88 6.53
N TYR A 34 -0.40 -7.46 5.33
CA TYR A 34 0.76 -8.25 4.94
C TYR A 34 2.03 -7.39 4.87
N ILE A 35 1.96 -6.20 4.26
CA ILE A 35 3.08 -5.24 4.19
C ILE A 35 3.60 -4.92 5.60
N VAL A 36 2.68 -4.57 6.52
CA VAL A 36 3.02 -4.22 7.90
C VAL A 36 3.64 -5.40 8.66
N LYS A 37 2.99 -6.57 8.62
CA LYS A 37 3.45 -7.78 9.32
C LYS A 37 4.83 -8.25 8.86
N ASN A 38 5.14 -8.07 7.57
CA ASN A 38 6.42 -8.48 6.99
C ASN A 38 7.45 -7.34 6.92
N GLN A 39 7.14 -6.17 7.48
CA GLN A 39 8.03 -4.99 7.50
C GLN A 39 8.53 -4.60 6.10
N ILE A 40 7.67 -4.75 5.08
CA ILE A 40 8.00 -4.38 3.71
C ILE A 40 8.03 -2.86 3.63
N LYS A 41 9.21 -2.30 3.35
CA LYS A 41 9.37 -0.85 3.19
C LYS A 41 8.78 -0.40 1.86
N LEU A 42 7.79 0.48 1.93
CA LEU A 42 7.22 1.12 0.75
C LEU A 42 8.01 2.36 0.38
N ASN A 43 8.23 2.56 -0.92
CA ASN A 43 8.70 3.82 -1.48
C ASN A 43 7.49 4.71 -1.86
N ALA A 44 7.74 5.86 -2.49
CA ALA A 44 6.69 6.77 -2.93
C ALA A 44 5.63 6.12 -3.84
N SER A 45 6.03 5.17 -4.70
CA SER A 45 5.10 4.39 -5.55
C SER A 45 4.22 3.45 -4.74
N GLY A 46 4.79 2.82 -3.70
CA GLY A 46 4.05 2.06 -2.69
C GLY A 46 2.97 2.89 -2.00
N TYR A 47 3.32 4.05 -1.47
CA TYR A 47 2.36 4.97 -0.85
C TYR A 47 1.29 5.45 -1.82
N ARG A 48 1.68 5.80 -3.05
CA ARG A 48 0.72 6.18 -4.10
C ARG A 48 -0.27 5.06 -4.41
N SER A 49 0.18 3.81 -4.40
CA SER A 49 -0.67 2.64 -4.66
C SER A 49 -1.64 2.36 -3.51
N LEU A 50 -1.22 2.58 -2.26
CA LEU A 50 -2.10 2.54 -1.09
C LEU A 50 -3.21 3.59 -1.19
N ILE A 51 -2.84 4.84 -1.47
CA ILE A 51 -3.81 5.95 -1.63
C ILE A 51 -4.78 5.64 -2.77
N PHE A 52 -4.27 5.17 -3.91
CA PHE A 52 -5.09 4.79 -5.05
C PHE A 52 -6.08 3.67 -4.70
N MET A 53 -5.61 2.63 -4.02
CA MET A 53 -6.44 1.50 -3.60
C MET A 53 -7.59 1.96 -2.71
N TYR A 54 -7.28 2.66 -1.60
CA TYR A 54 -8.31 3.16 -0.68
C TYR A 54 -9.29 4.12 -1.36
N ALA A 55 -8.80 5.03 -2.21
CA ALA A 55 -9.65 5.96 -2.93
C ALA A 55 -10.61 5.25 -3.91
N LYS A 56 -10.13 4.24 -4.63
CA LYS A 56 -10.96 3.46 -5.56
C LYS A 56 -11.98 2.57 -4.87
N CYS A 57 -11.65 2.06 -3.69
CA CYS A 57 -12.57 1.30 -2.84
C CYS A 57 -13.57 2.21 -2.08
N GLY A 58 -13.53 3.52 -2.29
CA GLY A 58 -14.43 4.48 -1.64
C GLY A 58 -14.04 4.86 -0.21
N ASN A 59 -12.92 4.34 0.31
CA ASN A 59 -12.43 4.67 1.64
C ASN A 59 -11.52 5.92 1.63
N LEU A 60 -12.13 7.09 1.41
CA LEU A 60 -11.39 8.35 1.28
C LEU A 60 -10.72 8.83 2.57
N ARG A 61 -11.22 8.40 3.73
CA ARG A 61 -10.63 8.76 5.02
C ARG A 61 -9.24 8.14 5.16
N GLU A 62 -9.13 6.85 4.87
CA GLU A 62 -7.88 6.11 4.96
C GLU A 62 -6.92 6.55 3.85
N ALA A 63 -7.43 6.79 2.63
CA ALA A 63 -6.63 7.38 1.55
C ALA A 63 -6.01 8.73 1.96
N LYS A 64 -6.77 9.59 2.63
CA LYS A 64 -6.27 10.87 3.15
C LYS A 64 -5.24 10.68 4.25
N GLN A 65 -5.50 9.78 5.20
CA GLN A 65 -4.56 9.49 6.29
C GLN A 65 -3.19 9.06 5.73
N VAL A 66 -3.16 8.12 4.78
CA VAL A 66 -1.92 7.66 4.16
C VAL A 66 -1.19 8.80 3.44
N PHE A 67 -1.94 9.70 2.79
CA PHE A 67 -1.36 10.87 2.12
C PHE A 67 -0.77 11.88 3.09
N ASP A 68 -1.43 12.13 4.23
CA ASP A 68 -0.92 13.03 5.26
C ASP A 68 0.35 12.45 5.92
N GLU A 69 0.36 11.15 6.22
CA GLU A 69 1.55 10.44 6.73
C GLU A 69 2.74 10.46 5.74
N MET A 70 2.47 10.38 4.44
CA MET A 70 3.51 10.48 3.40
C MET A 70 4.15 11.88 3.41
N LYS A 71 3.34 12.95 3.52
CA LYS A 71 3.86 14.32 3.58
C LYS A 71 4.73 14.55 4.80
N GLU A 72 4.35 14.04 5.96
CA GLU A 72 5.15 14.20 7.18
C GLU A 72 6.54 13.56 7.03
N ARG A 73 6.66 12.47 6.26
CA ARG A 73 7.95 11.81 5.99
C ARG A 73 8.82 12.58 5.00
N ASP A 74 8.22 13.25 4.02
CA ASP A 74 8.95 14.06 3.02
C ASP A 74 9.38 15.43 3.56
N VAL A 75 8.75 15.95 4.62
CA VAL A 75 9.05 17.28 5.20
C VAL A 75 10.28 17.25 6.12
N VAL A 76 10.81 16.08 6.49
CA VAL A 76 12.07 15.96 7.25
C VAL A 76 13.27 15.88 6.29
N SER A 77 13.60 17.00 5.67
CA SER A 77 14.88 17.21 4.97
C SER A 77 15.24 18.70 5.01
N TYR A 78 15.93 19.14 6.07
CA TYR A 78 16.61 20.44 6.15
C TYR A 78 18.03 20.24 6.66
#